data_AF-A0A645C9V7-F1
#
_entry.id   AF-A0A645C9V7-F1
#
_cell.length_a   1.000
_cell.length_b   1.000
_cell.length_c   1.000
_cell.angle_alpha   90.00
_cell.angle_beta   90.00
_cell.angle_gamma   90.00
#
_symmetry.space_group_name_H-M   'P 1'
#
loop_
_entity.id
_entity.type
_entity.pdbx_description
1 polymer ?
#
loop_
_entity_poly.entity_id
_entity_poly.type
_entity_poly.pdbx_seq_one_letter_code
_entity_poly.pdbx_strand_id
1 'polypeptide(L)'
;MAEYLGLDAVIVSEEGFGNPDTDLMMNCKKISAKGIKTVLVTDEYAGRDGASQSLADADKSADAVVTAGNANEVIELPAMKKVIGDLKPADIIAGGFAGSLRPDGSIVAELQVITGATSEIGFNKLSATQY
;
A
#
# COMPACT_ATOMS: atom_id res chain seq x y z
N MET A 1 7.57 -21.42 13.00
CA MET A 1 6.96 -20.78 14.20
C MET A 1 5.47 -21.05 14.25
N ALA A 2 4.68 -20.64 13.25
CA ALA A 2 3.23 -20.87 13.22
C ALA A 2 2.82 -22.34 13.50
N GLU A 3 3.52 -23.31 12.88
CA GLU A 3 3.26 -24.75 13.11
C GLU A 3 3.48 -25.20 14.56
N TYR A 4 4.47 -24.62 15.26
CA TYR A 4 4.77 -24.98 16.64
C TYR A 4 3.76 -24.37 17.64
N LEU A 5 3.03 -23.35 17.21
CA LEU A 5 1.99 -22.70 18.00
C LEU A 5 0.60 -23.36 17.82
N GLY A 6 0.46 -24.30 16.88
CA GLY A 6 -0.81 -24.98 16.63
C GLY A 6 -1.92 -24.05 16.11
N LEU A 7 -1.57 -23.03 15.33
CA LEU A 7 -2.51 -22.04 14.82
C LEU A 7 -3.33 -22.58 13.64
N ASP A 8 -4.63 -22.27 13.61
CA ASP A 8 -5.50 -22.56 12.46
C ASP A 8 -5.27 -21.60 11.28
N ALA A 9 -4.88 -20.36 11.59
CA ALA A 9 -4.67 -19.29 10.63
C ALA A 9 -3.66 -18.25 11.12
N VAL A 10 -3.06 -17.52 10.19
CA VAL A 10 -2.14 -16.39 10.43
C VAL A 10 -2.53 -15.20 9.56
N ILE A 11 -2.47 -14.01 10.15
CA ILE A 11 -2.53 -12.74 9.42
C ILE A 11 -1.10 -12.24 9.24
N VAL A 12 -0.72 -11.91 8.00
CA VAL A 12 0.58 -11.32 7.67
C VAL A 12 0.32 -9.93 7.12
N SER A 13 0.72 -8.90 7.86
CA SER A 13 0.78 -7.54 7.35
C SER A 13 2.11 -7.34 6.64
N GLU A 14 2.03 -6.85 5.43
CA GLU A 14 3.15 -6.31 4.70
C GLU A 14 3.53 -4.93 5.28
N GLU A 15 4.83 -4.65 5.33
CA GLU A 15 5.38 -3.41 5.87
C GLU A 15 6.73 -3.12 5.19
N GLY A 16 6.92 -1.87 4.75
CA GLY A 16 8.21 -1.35 4.33
C GLY A 16 8.31 -1.04 2.84
N PHE A 17 9.54 -0.94 2.34
CA PHE A 17 9.85 -0.64 0.94
C PHE A 17 10.82 -1.68 0.39
N GLY A 18 10.89 -1.80 -0.94
CA GLY A 18 11.74 -2.78 -1.62
C GLY A 18 10.89 -3.63 -2.56
N ASN A 19 10.84 -4.94 -2.31
CA ASN A 19 9.87 -5.83 -2.95
C ASN A 19 9.09 -6.62 -1.88
N PRO A 20 8.36 -5.89 -1.01
CA PRO A 20 7.72 -6.49 0.14
C PRO A 20 6.58 -7.45 -0.26
N ASP A 21 5.95 -7.24 -1.42
CA ASP A 21 4.99 -8.17 -2.04
C ASP A 21 5.58 -9.59 -2.18
N THR A 22 6.84 -9.68 -2.61
CA THR A 22 7.51 -10.98 -2.77
C THR A 22 7.79 -11.62 -1.41
N ASP A 23 8.19 -10.84 -0.41
CA ASP A 23 8.38 -11.35 0.95
C ASP A 23 7.07 -11.83 1.58
N LEU A 24 5.99 -11.07 1.36
CA LEU A 24 4.63 -11.42 1.76
C LEU A 24 4.20 -12.76 1.13
N MET A 25 4.37 -12.91 -0.19
CA MET A 25 4.06 -14.16 -0.90
C MET A 25 4.95 -15.33 -0.48
N MET A 26 6.24 -15.10 -0.23
CA MET A 26 7.14 -16.14 0.27
C MET A 26 6.72 -16.65 1.66
N ASN A 27 6.29 -15.76 2.55
CA ASN A 27 5.78 -16.13 3.86
C ASN A 27 4.44 -16.88 3.72
N CYS A 28 3.53 -16.38 2.89
CA CYS A 28 2.27 -17.06 2.56
C CYS A 28 2.50 -18.51 2.12
N LYS A 29 3.30 -18.72 1.07
CA LYS A 29 3.60 -20.05 0.52
C LYS A 29 4.17 -21.00 1.58
N LYS A 30 5.09 -20.53 2.42
CA LYS A 30 5.72 -21.34 3.48
C LYS A 30 4.73 -21.73 4.58
N ILE A 31 3.81 -20.84 4.95
CA ILE A 31 2.79 -21.09 5.98
C ILE A 31 1.68 -21.99 5.43
N SER A 32 1.16 -21.70 4.24
CA SER A 32 0.11 -22.50 3.59
C SER A 32 0.57 -23.93 3.30
N ALA A 33 1.86 -24.14 2.97
CA ALA A 33 2.44 -25.47 2.81
C ALA A 33 2.40 -26.34 4.09
N LYS A 34 2.14 -25.74 5.26
CA LYS A 34 1.95 -26.43 6.54
C LYS A 34 0.47 -26.71 6.86
N GLY A 35 -0.45 -26.41 5.94
CA GLY A 35 -1.89 -26.56 6.16
C GLY A 35 -2.51 -25.49 7.06
N ILE A 36 -1.80 -24.38 7.28
CA ILE A 36 -2.26 -23.23 8.08
C ILE A 36 -2.78 -22.17 7.13
N LYS A 37 -3.97 -21.63 7.40
CA LYS A 37 -4.57 -20.61 6.55
C LYS A 37 -3.83 -19.27 6.62
N THR A 38 -3.83 -18.53 5.54
CA THR A 38 -3.14 -17.23 5.45
C THR A 38 -4.08 -16.12 4.97
N VAL A 39 -4.11 -15.04 5.73
CA VAL A 39 -4.73 -13.77 5.33
C VAL A 39 -3.62 -12.74 5.22
N LEU A 40 -3.55 -12.07 4.09
CA LEU A 40 -2.53 -11.06 3.81
C LEU A 40 -3.15 -9.67 3.88
N VAL A 41 -2.43 -8.71 4.46
CA VAL A 41 -2.80 -7.29 4.47
C VAL A 41 -1.66 -6.51 3.83
N THR A 42 -1.95 -5.69 2.83
CA THR A 42 -0.95 -4.96 2.02
C THR A 42 -1.60 -3.74 1.38
N ASP A 43 -0.81 -2.80 0.89
CA ASP A 43 -1.28 -1.80 -0.06
C ASP A 43 -1.11 -2.24 -1.52
N GLU A 44 -1.57 -1.42 -2.45
CA GLU A 44 -1.59 -1.74 -3.87
C GLU A 44 -0.91 -0.64 -4.68
N TYR A 45 -0.17 -1.04 -5.72
CA TYR A 45 0.41 -0.13 -6.72
C TYR A 45 -0.22 -0.39 -8.08
N ALA A 46 -1.55 -0.22 -8.13
CA ALA A 46 -2.39 -0.58 -9.28
C ALA A 46 -2.44 0.52 -10.37
N GLY A 47 -1.52 1.48 -10.36
CA GLY A 47 -1.53 2.61 -11.29
C GLY A 47 -2.61 3.64 -10.97
N ARG A 48 -2.52 4.82 -11.59
CA ARG A 48 -3.36 6.00 -11.26
C ARG A 48 -4.84 5.82 -11.49
N ASP A 49 -5.20 4.94 -12.42
CA ASP A 49 -6.56 4.57 -12.78
C ASP A 49 -7.01 3.25 -12.12
N GLY A 50 -6.14 2.62 -11.33
CA GLY A 50 -6.39 1.32 -10.71
C GLY A 50 -6.43 0.15 -11.69
N ALA A 51 -5.98 0.32 -12.94
CA ALA A 51 -6.11 -0.69 -13.99
C ALA A 51 -4.84 -1.54 -14.19
N SER A 52 -3.73 -1.21 -13.53
CA SER A 52 -2.50 -1.99 -13.61
C SER A 52 -2.56 -3.22 -12.70
N GLN A 53 -1.67 -4.18 -12.96
CA GLN A 53 -1.47 -5.28 -12.04
C GLN A 53 -1.09 -4.71 -10.67
N SER A 54 -1.91 -5.02 -9.67
CA SER A 54 -1.86 -4.40 -8.35
C SER A 54 -0.61 -4.78 -7.54
N LEU A 55 -0.28 -6.07 -7.50
CA LEU A 55 0.84 -6.62 -6.74
C LEU A 55 1.91 -7.19 -7.67
N ALA A 56 3.18 -7.03 -7.29
CA ALA A 56 4.31 -7.56 -8.05
C ALA A 56 4.41 -9.09 -8.02
N ASP A 57 4.00 -9.74 -6.92
CA ASP A 57 3.86 -11.19 -6.80
C ASP A 57 2.46 -11.55 -6.26
N ALA A 58 1.91 -12.65 -6.75
CA ALA A 58 0.62 -13.18 -6.33
C ALA A 58 0.63 -14.71 -6.45
N ASP A 59 0.00 -15.39 -5.51
CA ASP A 59 -0.11 -16.84 -5.52
C ASP A 59 -1.44 -17.32 -4.96
N LYS A 60 -1.97 -18.39 -5.53
CA LYS A 60 -3.25 -19.01 -5.14
C LYS A 60 -3.24 -19.62 -3.73
N SER A 61 -2.09 -19.70 -3.07
CA SER A 61 -1.94 -20.22 -1.71
C SER A 61 -2.43 -19.28 -0.62
N ALA A 62 -2.69 -18.00 -0.94
CA ALA A 62 -3.33 -17.07 -0.02
C ALA A 62 -4.83 -17.37 0.08
N ASP A 63 -5.35 -17.56 1.30
CA ASP A 63 -6.80 -17.76 1.49
C ASP A 63 -7.58 -16.44 1.34
N ALA A 64 -6.97 -15.31 1.70
CA ALA A 64 -7.51 -13.98 1.47
C ALA A 64 -6.41 -12.91 1.39
N VAL A 65 -6.69 -11.83 0.66
CA VAL A 65 -5.87 -10.62 0.60
C VAL A 65 -6.78 -9.43 0.90
N VAL A 66 -6.33 -8.56 1.81
CA VAL A 66 -7.01 -7.33 2.22
C VAL A 66 -6.12 -6.17 1.81
N THR A 67 -6.63 -5.32 0.93
CA THR A 67 -5.95 -4.10 0.51
C THR A 67 -6.25 -2.95 1.47
N ALA A 68 -5.22 -2.17 1.77
CA ALA A 68 -5.32 -0.90 2.50
C ALA A 68 -5.47 0.31 1.55
N GLY A 69 -5.47 0.10 0.23
CA GLY A 69 -5.71 1.12 -0.79
C GLY A 69 -4.67 1.15 -1.90
N ASN A 70 -5.00 1.84 -3.00
CA ASN A 70 -4.09 2.08 -4.10
C ASN A 70 -3.19 3.30 -3.84
N ALA A 71 -1.90 3.06 -3.61
CA ALA A 71 -0.89 4.08 -3.35
C ALA A 71 -0.63 5.01 -4.56
N ASN A 72 -1.00 4.57 -5.78
CA ASN A 72 -0.88 5.37 -6.99
C ASN A 72 -2.08 6.29 -7.26
N GLU A 73 -3.15 6.25 -6.44
CA GLU A 73 -4.31 7.12 -6.64
C GLU A 73 -3.89 8.60 -6.62
N VAL A 74 -4.34 9.38 -7.61
CA VAL A 74 -3.97 10.79 -7.71
C VAL A 74 -4.82 11.63 -6.76
N ILE A 75 -4.16 12.37 -5.90
CA ILE A 75 -4.77 13.31 -4.96
C ILE A 75 -4.38 14.75 -5.30
N GLU A 76 -5.23 15.69 -4.87
CA GLU A 76 -4.95 17.12 -4.90
C GLU A 76 -4.93 17.67 -3.47
N LEU A 77 -3.77 18.15 -3.04
CA LEU A 77 -3.63 18.93 -1.82
C LEU A 77 -3.80 20.41 -2.15
N PRO A 78 -4.76 21.11 -1.53
CA PRO A 78 -4.98 22.53 -1.80
C PRO A 78 -3.80 23.37 -1.29
N ALA A 79 -3.67 24.59 -1.82
CA ALA A 79 -2.68 25.55 -1.33
C ALA A 79 -2.87 25.81 0.18
N MET A 80 -1.81 25.55 0.96
CA MET A 80 -1.88 25.63 2.41
C MET A 80 -1.67 27.07 2.91
N LYS A 81 -2.48 27.51 3.88
CA LYS A 81 -2.33 28.82 4.54
C LYS A 81 -0.99 28.98 5.26
N LYS A 82 -0.39 27.86 5.67
CA LYS A 82 0.90 27.80 6.38
C LYS A 82 1.71 26.65 5.80
N VAL A 83 2.93 26.94 5.40
CA VAL A 83 3.90 25.98 4.88
C VAL A 83 5.06 25.88 5.88
N ILE A 84 5.48 24.66 6.19
CA ILE A 84 6.66 24.38 7.03
C ILE A 84 7.63 23.56 6.19
N GLY A 85 8.81 24.12 5.90
CA GLY A 85 9.80 23.50 5.03
C GLY A 85 9.75 23.99 3.58
N ASP A 86 10.34 23.20 2.67
CA ASP A 86 10.41 23.48 1.22
C ASP A 86 9.39 22.63 0.46
N LEU A 87 8.69 23.24 -0.48
CA LEU A 87 7.69 22.57 -1.34
C LEU A 87 8.30 21.98 -2.61
N LYS A 88 9.47 22.45 -3.05
CA LYS A 88 10.11 21.99 -4.29
C LYS A 88 10.29 20.47 -4.39
N PRO A 89 10.55 19.72 -3.30
CA PRO A 89 10.65 18.26 -3.36
C PRO A 89 9.37 17.56 -3.82
N ALA A 90 8.20 18.21 -3.79
CA ALA A 90 6.95 17.64 -4.28
C ALA A 90 7.01 17.19 -5.75
N ASP A 91 7.89 17.80 -6.56
CA ASP A 91 8.07 17.44 -7.98
C ASP A 91 8.94 16.19 -8.21
N ILE A 92 9.67 15.73 -7.19
CA ILE A 92 10.69 14.68 -7.35
C ILE A 92 10.63 13.56 -6.31
N ILE A 93 9.86 13.71 -5.24
CA ILE A 93 9.63 12.66 -4.24
C ILE A 93 8.89 11.48 -4.89
N ALA A 94 9.01 10.28 -4.30
CA ALA A 94 8.18 9.14 -4.70
C ALA A 94 6.68 9.50 -4.64
N GLY A 95 5.95 9.23 -5.73
CA GLY A 95 4.57 9.67 -5.96
C GLY A 95 4.41 11.07 -6.54
N GLY A 96 5.43 11.91 -6.44
CA GLY A 96 5.52 13.19 -7.14
C GLY A 96 6.00 13.04 -8.58
N PHE A 97 5.80 14.08 -9.37
CA PHE A 97 6.25 14.18 -10.75
C PHE A 97 6.45 15.64 -11.16
N ALA A 98 7.14 15.88 -12.28
CA ALA A 98 7.35 17.23 -12.78
C ALA A 98 6.00 17.98 -12.94
N GLY A 99 5.84 19.10 -12.25
CA GLY A 99 4.59 19.86 -12.21
C GLY A 99 3.60 19.41 -11.14
N SER A 100 4.00 18.55 -10.20
CA SER A 100 3.21 18.24 -9.01
C SER A 100 2.92 19.49 -8.20
N LEU A 101 3.91 20.35 -7.94
CA LEU A 101 3.72 21.67 -7.33
C LEU A 101 3.22 22.66 -8.40
N ARG A 102 1.94 23.02 -8.32
CA ARG A 102 1.32 23.97 -9.25
C ARG A 102 1.68 25.43 -8.91
N PRO A 103 1.60 26.36 -9.87
CA PRO A 103 1.87 27.79 -9.63
C PRO A 103 0.97 28.45 -8.59
N ASP A 104 -0.23 27.91 -8.35
CA ASP A 104 -1.16 28.38 -7.32
C ASP A 104 -0.83 27.86 -5.91
N GLY A 105 0.21 27.02 -5.77
CA GLY A 105 0.66 26.43 -4.51
C GLY A 105 -0.07 25.13 -4.13
N SER A 106 -1.01 24.64 -4.96
CA SER A 106 -1.58 23.30 -4.80
C SER A 106 -0.59 22.21 -5.23
N ILE A 107 -0.75 20.99 -4.70
CA ILE A 107 0.08 19.83 -5.06
C ILE A 107 -0.81 18.74 -5.63
N VAL A 108 -0.48 18.25 -6.82
CA VAL A 108 -1.07 17.04 -7.41
C VAL A 108 -0.02 15.95 -7.44
N ALA A 109 -0.29 14.85 -6.77
CA ALA A 109 0.64 13.74 -6.69
C ALA A 109 -0.13 12.45 -6.40
N GLU A 110 0.58 11.32 -6.47
CA GLU A 110 0.05 10.04 -6.03
C GLU A 110 -0.04 9.98 -4.49
N LEU A 111 -1.01 9.25 -3.96
CA LEU A 111 -1.33 9.16 -2.53
C LEU A 111 -0.10 8.81 -1.66
N GLN A 112 0.82 8.01 -2.19
CA GLN A 112 2.08 7.62 -1.54
C GLN A 112 2.96 8.79 -1.05
N VAL A 113 2.76 10.02 -1.54
CA VAL A 113 3.45 11.21 -0.98
C VAL A 113 3.08 11.48 0.48
N ILE A 114 1.92 10.97 0.93
CA ILE A 114 1.49 11.02 2.32
C ILE A 114 1.92 9.71 2.98
N THR A 115 3.01 9.77 3.75
CA THR A 115 3.52 8.60 4.47
C THR A 115 2.44 7.97 5.34
N GLY A 116 2.20 6.67 5.12
CA GLY A 116 1.23 5.88 5.87
C GLY A 116 -0.22 6.04 5.41
N ALA A 117 -0.50 6.72 4.29
CA ALA A 117 -1.85 6.88 3.77
C ALA A 117 -2.54 5.54 3.43
N THR A 118 -1.76 4.55 3.02
CA THR A 118 -2.20 3.17 2.71
C THR A 118 -1.70 2.16 3.74
N SER A 119 -1.29 2.59 4.94
CA SER A 119 -0.70 1.66 5.93
C SER A 119 -1.66 0.57 6.41
N GLU A 120 -1.12 -0.63 6.51
CA GLU A 120 -1.74 -1.93 6.80
C GLU A 120 -2.14 -2.07 8.27
N ILE A 121 -1.63 -1.20 9.14
CA ILE A 121 -1.96 -1.16 10.58
C ILE A 121 -3.27 -0.42 10.90
N GLY A 122 -3.98 0.06 9.87
CA GLY A 122 -5.37 0.51 10.02
C GLY A 122 -5.57 1.96 10.48
N PHE A 123 -4.64 2.87 10.16
CA PHE A 123 -4.82 4.30 10.42
C PHE A 123 -5.64 5.04 9.35
N ASN A 124 -5.98 4.38 8.23
CA ASN A 124 -6.73 4.98 7.14
C ASN A 124 -8.26 4.85 7.35
N LYS A 125 -9.04 5.54 6.51
CA LYS A 125 -10.52 5.49 6.51
C LYS A 125 -11.07 4.67 5.33
N LEU A 126 -10.20 3.97 4.60
CA LEU A 126 -10.60 3.16 3.47
C LEU A 126 -11.34 1.93 4.01
N SER A 127 -12.43 1.57 3.35
CA SER A 127 -13.24 0.42 3.71
C SER A 127 -13.84 -0.20 2.46
N ALA A 128 -13.99 -1.52 2.46
CA ALA A 128 -14.76 -2.21 1.44
C ALA A 128 -16.23 -1.79 1.58
N THR A 129 -16.79 -1.21 0.52
CA THR A 129 -18.18 -0.75 0.51
C THR A 129 -19.13 -1.71 -0.21
N GLN A 130 -18.59 -2.73 -0.90
CA GLN A 130 -19.32 -3.74 -1.67
C GLN A 130 -18.56 -5.07 -1.63
N TYR A 131 -19.28 -6.20 -1.69
CA TYR A 131 -18.77 -7.58 -1.66
C TYR A 131 -19.43 -8.44 -2.75
#